data_AF-K6AP98-F1
#
_entry.id   AF-K6AP98-F1
#
_cell.length_a   1.000
_cell.length_b   1.000
_cell.length_c   1.000
_cell.angle_alpha   90.00
_cell.angle_beta   90.00
_cell.angle_gamma   90.00
#
_symmetry.space_group_name_H-M   'P 1'
#
loop_
_entity.id
_entity.type
_entity.pdbx_description
1 polymer ?
#
loop_
_entity_poly.entity_id
_entity_poly.type
_entity_poly.pdbx_seq_one_letter_code
_entity_poly.pdbx_strand_id
1 'polypeptide(L)'
;MKNIIKTGLILSSLFGAWYFSHTTSQKNLINDLAFENIDALAWDAENPPTENFKCYGWGEVDCYGIKVEVKYSGFSLTPESE
;
A
#
# COMPACT_ATOMS: atom_id res chain seq x y z
N MET A 1 49.60 15.43 15.97
CA MET A 1 48.98 15.05 14.67
C MET A 1 48.03 13.87 14.77
N LYS A 2 48.43 12.70 15.31
CA LYS A 2 47.59 11.50 15.40
C LYS A 2 46.22 11.72 16.08
N ASN A 3 46.16 12.53 17.13
CA ASN A 3 44.91 12.83 17.84
C ASN A 3 43.98 13.73 17.01
N ILE A 4 44.53 14.70 16.27
CA ILE A 4 43.75 15.61 15.41
C ILE A 4 43.08 14.85 14.27
N ILE A 5 43.79 13.89 13.66
CA ILE A 5 43.24 13.01 12.61
C ILE A 5 42.10 12.15 13.17
N LYS A 6 42.28 11.60 14.38
CA LYS A 6 41.27 10.78 15.04
C LYS A 6 40.00 11.58 15.35
N THR A 7 40.17 12.80 15.86
CA THR A 7 39.03 13.69 16.16
C THR A 7 38.31 14.15 14.89
N GLY A 8 39.05 14.44 13.81
CA GLY A 8 38.47 14.81 12.52
C GLY A 8 37.63 13.70 11.90
N LEU A 9 38.08 12.44 11.98
CA LEU A 9 37.32 11.27 11.53
C LEU A 9 36.00 11.10 12.29
N ILE A 10 36.03 11.28 13.61
CA ILE A 10 34.83 11.17 14.46
C ILE A 10 33.82 12.27 14.11
N LEU A 11 34.26 13.52 13.97
CA LEU A 11 33.41 14.65 13.58
C LEU A 11 32.78 14.46 12.19
N SER A 12 33.56 13.99 11.22
CA SER A 12 33.08 13.71 9.87
C SER A 12 32.00 12.60 9.87
N SER A 13 32.24 11.53 10.64
CA SER A 13 31.27 10.43 10.78
C SER A 13 29.95 10.88 11.42
N LEU A 14 30.01 11.71 12.48
CA LEU A 14 28.82 12.24 13.14
C LEU A 14 28.03 13.18 12.22
N PHE A 15 28.72 14.04 11.45
CA PHE A 15 28.08 14.92 10.48
C PHE A 15 27.40 14.12 9.36
N GLY A 16 28.05 13.08 8.84
CA GLY A 16 27.48 12.20 7.83
C GLY A 16 26.23 11.46 8.31
N ALA A 17 26.27 10.92 9.54
CA ALA A 17 25.11 10.25 10.14
C ALA A 17 23.93 11.21 10.36
N TRP A 18 24.19 12.41 10.86
CA TRP A 18 23.16 13.44 11.06
C TRP A 18 22.52 13.88 9.74
N TYR A 19 23.35 14.17 8.72
CA TYR A 19 22.88 14.55 7.39
C TYR A 19 22.05 13.44 6.72
N PHE A 20 22.50 12.19 6.81
CA PHE A 20 21.78 11.03 6.25
C PHE A 20 20.44 10.79 6.97
N SER A 21 20.41 10.92 8.30
CA SER A 21 19.18 10.81 9.08
C SER A 21 18.18 11.90 8.73
N HIS A 22 18.64 13.14 8.51
CA HIS A 22 17.77 14.26 8.17
C HIS A 22 17.20 14.14 6.75
N THR A 23 18.01 13.69 5.79
CA THR A 23 17.62 13.57 4.37
C THR A 23 16.79 12.31 4.06
N THR A 24 16.92 11.24 4.85
CA THR A 24 16.17 9.99 4.65
C THR A 24 14.66 10.12 4.95
N SER A 25 14.22 11.15 5.69
CA SER A 25 12.79 11.33 6.01
C SER A 25 11.88 11.54 4.79
N GLN A 26 12.44 11.91 3.63
CA GLN A 26 11.70 12.13 2.38
C GLN A 26 11.36 10.83 1.62
N LYS A 27 11.92 9.67 2.01
CA LYS A 27 11.77 8.41 1.28
C LYS A 27 10.41 7.73 1.45
N ASN A 28 9.59 8.17 2.41
CA ASN A 28 8.26 7.58 2.64
C ASN A 28 7.24 8.01 1.57
N LEU A 29 7.38 9.21 0.99
CA LEU A 29 6.45 9.74 -0.02
C LEU A 29 6.44 8.94 -1.33
N ILE A 30 7.58 8.40 -1.76
CA ILE A 30 7.67 7.57 -2.97
C ILE A 30 7.07 6.18 -2.71
N ASN A 31 7.18 5.68 -1.49
CA ASN A 31 6.70 4.35 -1.12
C ASN A 31 5.17 4.33 -1.05
N ASP A 32 4.56 5.35 -0.45
CA ASP A 32 3.11 5.47 -0.32
C ASP A 32 2.44 5.58 -1.71
N LEU A 33 2.97 6.41 -2.61
CA LEU A 33 2.48 6.51 -4.00
C LEU A 33 2.68 5.22 -4.79
N ALA A 34 3.75 4.46 -4.54
CA ALA A 34 3.98 3.20 -5.22
C ALA A 34 2.99 2.12 -4.79
N PHE A 35 2.63 2.06 -3.50
CA PHE A 35 1.64 1.10 -3.00
C PHE A 35 0.21 1.42 -3.47
N GLU A 36 -0.21 2.69 -3.47
CA GLU A 36 -1.53 3.08 -3.99
C GLU A 36 -1.71 2.71 -5.47
N ASN A 37 -0.66 2.82 -6.29
CA ASN A 37 -0.72 2.44 -7.70
C ASN A 37 -0.76 0.93 -7.91
N ILE A 38 -0.16 0.13 -7.01
CA ILE A 38 -0.23 -1.34 -7.07
C ILE A 38 -1.67 -1.80 -6.77
N ASP A 39 -2.33 -1.20 -5.78
CA ASP A 39 -3.73 -1.50 -5.46
C ASP A 39 -4.68 -1.09 -6.60
N ALA A 40 -4.39 0.03 -7.28
CA ALA A 40 -5.14 0.47 -8.46
C ALA A 40 -4.92 -0.43 -9.70
N LEU A 41 -3.74 -1.06 -9.84
CA LEU A 41 -3.44 -1.95 -10.96
C LEU A 41 -3.89 -3.39 -10.71
N ALA A 42 -4.02 -3.80 -9.44
CA ALA A 42 -4.63 -5.07 -9.05
C ALA A 42 -6.17 -5.05 -9.17
N TRP A 43 -6.76 -3.89 -9.46
CA TRP A 43 -8.13 -3.80 -9.96
C TRP A 43 -8.21 -4.50 -11.32
N ASP A 44 -8.64 -5.75 -11.32
CA ASP A 44 -8.88 -6.53 -12.54
C ASP A 44 -10.10 -5.96 -13.28
N ALA A 45 -9.87 -4.87 -14.04
CA ALA A 45 -10.84 -4.30 -14.97
C ALA A 45 -11.09 -5.20 -16.18
N GLU A 46 -10.23 -6.20 -16.42
CA GLU A 46 -10.29 -7.10 -17.58
C GLU A 46 -11.21 -8.30 -17.33
N ASN A 47 -11.33 -8.76 -16.08
CA ASN A 47 -12.30 -9.78 -15.66
C ASN A 47 -13.29 -9.21 -14.63
N PRO A 48 -14.28 -8.41 -15.08
CA PRO A 48 -15.41 -8.12 -14.21
C PRO A 48 -16.05 -9.44 -13.76
N PRO A 49 -16.53 -9.52 -12.50
CA PRO A 49 -17.16 -10.73 -12.00
C PRO A 49 -18.32 -11.07 -12.91
N THR A 50 -18.31 -12.30 -13.40
CA THR A 50 -19.46 -12.89 -14.09
C THR A 50 -20.60 -13.21 -13.12
N GLU A 51 -20.35 -13.12 -11.81
CA GLU A 51 -21.29 -13.41 -10.73
C GLU A 51 -21.95 -12.12 -10.24
N ASN A 52 -23.28 -12.13 -10.10
CA ASN A 52 -23.99 -11.01 -9.50
C ASN A 52 -23.69 -10.97 -7.99
N PHE A 53 -23.42 -9.77 -7.46
CA PHE A 53 -23.17 -9.56 -6.04
C PHE A 53 -23.83 -8.28 -5.51
N LYS A 54 -24.06 -8.22 -4.19
CA LYS A 54 -24.52 -7.02 -3.47
C LYS A 54 -23.72 -6.82 -2.19
N CYS A 55 -23.46 -5.57 -1.85
CA CYS A 55 -22.59 -5.20 -0.73
C CYS A 55 -23.27 -4.20 0.19
N TYR A 56 -23.15 -4.41 1.50
CA TYR A 56 -23.85 -3.63 2.52
C TYR A 56 -22.94 -3.31 3.72
N GLY A 57 -23.14 -2.12 4.29
CA GLY A 57 -22.43 -1.64 5.47
C GLY A 57 -20.99 -1.20 5.18
N TRP A 58 -20.34 -0.69 6.22
CA TRP A 58 -18.90 -0.39 6.24
C TRP A 58 -18.22 -1.42 7.15
N GLY A 59 -17.19 -2.10 6.68
CA GLY A 59 -16.56 -3.20 7.42
C GLY A 59 -15.21 -3.56 6.84
N GLU A 60 -14.79 -4.82 6.95
CA GLU A 60 -13.47 -5.29 6.49
C GLU A 60 -13.54 -6.23 5.27
N VAL A 61 -14.74 -6.67 4.88
CA VAL A 61 -14.95 -7.56 3.73
C VAL A 61 -14.68 -6.80 2.45
N ASP A 62 -13.84 -7.37 1.59
CA ASP A 62 -13.54 -6.76 0.30
C ASP A 62 -14.70 -6.97 -0.69
N CYS A 63 -15.27 -5.87 -1.15
CA CYS A 63 -16.24 -5.82 -2.23
C CYS A 63 -15.79 -4.83 -3.30
N TYR A 64 -15.02 -5.33 -4.28
CA TYR A 64 -14.57 -4.52 -5.41
C TYR A 64 -13.87 -3.24 -4.97
N GLY A 65 -12.83 -3.39 -4.15
CA GLY A 65 -12.06 -2.26 -3.62
C GLY A 65 -12.79 -1.40 -2.58
N ILE A 66 -14.05 -1.71 -2.27
CA ILE A 66 -14.81 -1.08 -1.20
C ILE A 66 -14.89 -2.05 -0.02
N LYS A 67 -14.55 -1.55 1.18
CA LYS A 67 -14.59 -2.30 2.42
C LYS A 67 -15.99 -2.25 3.05
N VAL A 68 -16.65 -3.39 3.12
CA VAL A 68 -18.05 -3.54 3.55
C VAL A 68 -18.20 -4.55 4.69
N GLU A 69 -19.36 -4.56 5.34
CA GLU A 69 -19.65 -5.52 6.42
C GLU A 69 -20.05 -6.88 5.86
N VAL A 70 -20.83 -6.89 4.77
CA VAL A 70 -21.31 -8.13 4.14
C VAL A 70 -21.36 -8.02 2.62
N LYS A 71 -20.96 -9.12 1.96
CA LYS A 71 -21.07 -9.35 0.51
C LYS A 71 -21.93 -10.58 0.26
N TYR A 72 -23.03 -10.41 -0.46
CA TYR A 72 -23.85 -11.50 -0.97
C TYR A 72 -23.47 -11.78 -2.42
N SER A 73 -23.26 -13.04 -2.78
CA SER A 73 -23.00 -13.49 -4.15
C SER A 73 -23.81 -14.76 -4.46
N GLY A 74 -23.69 -15.30 -5.66
CA GLY A 74 -24.24 -16.60 -6.05
C GLY A 74 -25.71 -16.57 -6.48
N PHE A 75 -26.28 -15.38 -6.68
CA PHE A 75 -27.68 -15.25 -7.11
C PHE A 75 -27.79 -15.00 -8.61
N SER A 76 -28.73 -15.70 -9.23
CA SER A 76 -29.09 -15.54 -10.64
C SER A 76 -30.55 -15.11 -10.74
N LEU A 77 -30.85 -14.21 -11.68
CA LEU A 77 -32.23 -13.89 -12.05
C LEU A 77 -32.79 -14.89 -13.07
N THR A 78 -31.92 -15.76 -13.61
CA THR A 78 -32.34 -16.86 -14.46
C THR A 78 -32.84 -17.98 -13.55
N PRO A 79 -34.11 -18.42 -13.65
CA PRO A 79 -34.55 -19.61 -12.94
C PRO A 79 -33.66 -20.78 -13.38
N GLU A 80 -33.20 -21.59 -12.42
CA GLU A 80 -32.62 -22.90 -12.74
C GLU A 80 -33.70 -23.68 -13.51
N SER A 81 -33.51 -23.85 -14.81
CA SER A 81 -34.26 -24.85 -15.56
C SER A 81 -33.74 -26.21 -15.10
N GLU A 82 -34.55 -26.92 -14.32
CA GLU A 82 -34.40 -28.36 -14.03
C GLU A 82 -34.28 -29.20 -15.30
#